data_AF-A0A968NT54-F1
#
_entry.id   AF-A0A968NT54-F1
#
_cell.length_a   1.000
_cell.length_b   1.000
_cell.length_c   1.000
_cell.angle_alpha   90.00
_cell.angle_beta   90.00
_cell.angle_gamma   90.00
#
_symmetry.space_group_name_H-M   'P 1'
#
loop_
_entity.id
_entity.type
_entity.pdbx_description
1 polymer ?
#
loop_
_entity_poly.entity_id
_entity_poly.type
_entity_poly.pdbx_seq_one_letter_code
_entity_poly.pdbx_strand_id
1 'polypeptide(L)'
;MKQFGHQIALAVLGTVILQSTAGMAQSVPTLQQEMPYAQARQILLDEGWQAIDIPALQRDYELSGLEDYIANELGYGEMASCAGTGLGLCRFEFAAADGRKLIVVTANNEQEPTLYRWWIEWVLDDEPISLAVELD
;
A
#
# COMPACT_ATOMS: atom_id res chain seq x y z
N MET A 1 69.61 7.28 -21.97
CA MET A 1 68.16 7.29 -22.26
C MET A 1 67.49 6.18 -21.47
N LYS A 2 66.68 6.49 -20.45
CA LYS A 2 65.66 5.62 -19.86
C LYS A 2 64.70 6.53 -19.10
N GLN A 3 63.43 6.46 -19.49
CA GLN A 3 62.39 7.45 -19.22
C GLN A 3 61.87 7.42 -17.78
N PHE A 4 61.49 8.60 -17.30
CA PHE A 4 60.63 8.84 -16.14
C PHE A 4 59.18 8.48 -16.49
N GLY A 5 58.52 7.70 -15.64
CA GLY A 5 57.08 7.48 -15.69
C GLY A 5 56.47 7.68 -14.31
N HIS A 6 55.96 8.89 -14.05
CA HIS A 6 55.19 9.21 -12.85
C HIS A 6 53.79 8.61 -13.00
N GLN A 7 53.39 7.73 -12.09
CA GLN A 7 52.00 7.28 -12.00
C GLN A 7 51.18 8.35 -11.28
N ILE A 8 50.23 8.96 -12.00
CA ILE A 8 49.26 9.89 -11.43
C ILE A 8 48.09 9.04 -10.92
N ALA A 9 48.02 8.85 -9.61
CA ALA A 9 46.85 8.28 -8.95
C ALA A 9 45.76 9.37 -8.88
N LEU A 10 44.75 9.31 -9.75
CA LEU A 10 43.53 10.09 -9.59
C LEU A 10 42.69 9.48 -8.45
N ALA A 11 42.70 10.13 -7.28
CA ALA A 11 41.73 9.86 -6.24
C ALA A 11 40.37 10.40 -6.70
N VAL A 12 39.44 9.51 -7.07
CA VAL A 12 38.04 9.89 -7.28
C VAL A 12 37.44 10.16 -5.91
N LEU A 13 37.44 11.43 -5.50
CA LEU A 13 36.67 11.91 -4.37
C LEU A 13 35.18 11.75 -4.73
N GLY A 14 34.59 10.62 -4.32
CA GLY A 14 33.18 10.34 -4.51
C GLY A 14 32.34 11.30 -3.70
N THR A 15 31.78 12.32 -4.36
CA THR A 15 30.79 13.22 -3.76
C THR A 15 29.51 12.43 -3.52
N VAL A 16 29.24 12.06 -2.27
CA VAL A 16 27.95 11.50 -1.88
C VAL A 16 26.94 12.66 -1.89
N ILE A 17 26.12 12.74 -2.93
CA ILE A 17 25.01 13.70 -2.99
C ILE A 17 23.89 13.12 -2.12
N LEU A 18 23.73 13.65 -0.89
CA LEU A 18 22.52 13.44 -0.09
C LEU A 18 21.36 14.11 -0.84
N GLN A 19 20.63 13.33 -1.64
CA GLN A 19 19.38 13.78 -2.21
C GLN A 19 18.32 13.63 -1.11
N SER A 20 17.96 14.75 -0.48
CA SER A 20 16.79 14.81 0.40
C SER A 20 15.57 14.47 -0.44
N THR A 21 14.99 13.28 -0.25
CA THR A 21 13.68 12.96 -0.80
C THR A 21 12.67 13.87 -0.12
N ALA A 22 12.27 14.95 -0.80
CA ALA A 22 11.08 15.69 -0.40
C ALA A 22 9.91 14.70 -0.43
N GLY A 23 9.39 14.34 0.74
CA GLY A 23 8.23 13.46 0.85
C GLY A 23 7.07 14.13 0.12
N MET A 24 6.66 13.55 -1.01
CA MET A 24 5.45 13.97 -1.69
C MET A 24 4.29 13.55 -0.79
N ALA A 25 3.66 14.52 -0.13
CA ALA A 25 2.45 14.26 0.63
C ALA A 25 1.39 13.69 -0.32
N GLN A 26 1.07 12.40 -0.19
CA GLN A 26 0.11 11.72 -1.06
C GLN A 26 -1.28 12.36 -0.88
N SER A 27 -1.92 12.90 -1.90
CA SER A 27 -3.28 13.44 -1.75
C SER A 27 -4.32 12.33 -1.65
N VAL A 28 -5.57 12.67 -1.32
CA VAL A 28 -6.69 11.75 -1.54
C VAL A 28 -6.72 11.41 -3.04
N PRO A 29 -6.69 10.12 -3.42
CA PRO A 29 -6.65 9.69 -4.81
C PRO A 29 -7.93 10.09 -5.54
N THR A 30 -7.79 10.44 -6.82
CA THR A 30 -8.93 10.72 -7.69
C THR A 30 -9.44 9.40 -8.27
N LEU A 31 -10.39 8.78 -7.58
CA LEU A 31 -11.06 7.56 -8.03
C LEU A 31 -12.47 7.88 -8.54
N GLN A 32 -13.08 6.91 -9.22
CA GLN A 32 -14.45 7.00 -9.71
C GLN A 32 -15.31 5.94 -9.04
N GLN A 33 -16.47 6.34 -8.53
CA GLN A 33 -17.45 5.39 -8.00
C GLN A 33 -17.88 4.41 -9.10
N GLU A 34 -18.17 3.17 -8.71
CA GLU A 34 -18.56 2.03 -9.56
C GLU A 34 -17.44 1.50 -10.48
N MET A 35 -16.23 2.07 -10.47
CA MET A 35 -15.11 1.48 -11.21
C MET A 35 -14.70 0.12 -10.61
N PRO A 36 -14.18 -0.82 -11.43
CA PRO A 36 -13.67 -2.08 -10.93
C PRO A 36 -12.58 -1.87 -9.87
N TYR A 37 -12.64 -2.61 -8.76
CA TYR A 37 -11.67 -2.51 -7.68
C TYR A 37 -10.25 -2.78 -8.17
N ALA A 38 -10.06 -3.77 -9.06
CA ALA A 38 -8.75 -4.06 -9.63
C ALA A 38 -8.12 -2.83 -10.30
N GLN A 39 -8.94 -2.03 -11.01
CA GLN A 39 -8.48 -0.78 -11.62
C GLN A 39 -8.17 0.28 -10.57
N ALA A 40 -9.03 0.45 -9.56
CA ALA A 40 -8.78 1.37 -8.46
C ALA A 40 -7.48 1.01 -7.72
N ARG A 41 -7.30 -0.27 -7.36
CA ARG A 41 -6.11 -0.81 -6.71
C ARG A 41 -4.85 -0.49 -7.49
N GLN A 42 -4.84 -0.66 -8.82
CA GLN A 42 -3.68 -0.32 -9.62
C GLN A 42 -3.33 1.17 -9.55
N ILE A 43 -4.34 2.05 -9.65
CA ILE A 43 -4.13 3.50 -9.50
C ILE A 43 -3.52 3.83 -8.14
N LEU A 44 -4.02 3.21 -7.06
CA LEU A 44 -3.51 3.43 -5.71
C LEU A 44 -2.04 3.02 -5.58
N LEU A 45 -1.69 1.84 -6.07
CA LEU A 45 -0.31 1.35 -6.07
C LEU A 45 0.61 2.26 -6.90
N ASP A 46 0.15 2.74 -8.06
CA ASP A 46 0.90 3.65 -8.93
C ASP A 46 1.10 5.04 -8.29
N GLU A 47 0.14 5.50 -7.47
CA GLU A 47 0.24 6.72 -6.65
C GLU A 47 1.03 6.51 -5.35
N GLY A 48 1.59 5.32 -5.15
CA GLY A 48 2.49 4.97 -4.05
C GLY A 48 1.79 4.54 -2.76
N TRP A 49 0.47 4.35 -2.76
CA TRP A 49 -0.23 3.74 -1.64
C TRP A 49 0.16 2.26 -1.55
N GLN A 50 0.45 1.77 -0.35
CA GLN A 50 0.83 0.38 -0.12
C GLN A 50 -0.38 -0.41 0.36
N ALA A 51 -0.66 -1.55 -0.27
CA ALA A 51 -1.65 -2.49 0.22
C ALA A 51 -1.21 -3.01 1.60
N ILE A 52 -2.08 -2.89 2.62
CA ILE A 52 -1.79 -3.43 3.95
C ILE A 52 -2.26 -4.88 3.95
N ASP A 53 -1.36 -5.83 3.72
CA ASP A 53 -1.70 -7.24 3.85
C ASP A 53 -2.16 -7.55 5.28
N ILE A 54 -3.36 -8.12 5.42
CA ILE A 54 -3.93 -8.53 6.70
C ILE A 54 -3.83 -10.05 6.78
N PRO A 55 -2.84 -10.59 7.51
CA PRO A 55 -2.63 -12.03 7.63
C PRO A 55 -3.85 -12.70 8.26
N ALA A 56 -4.14 -13.94 7.86
CA ALA A 56 -5.20 -14.74 8.49
C ALA A 56 -5.03 -14.87 10.02
N LEU A 57 -3.78 -14.89 10.52
CA LEU A 57 -3.48 -14.96 11.95
C LEU A 57 -3.84 -13.68 12.73
N GLN A 58 -3.99 -12.54 12.04
CA GLN A 58 -4.43 -11.28 12.65
C GLN A 58 -5.95 -11.10 12.56
N ARG A 59 -6.67 -12.02 11.91
CA ARG A 59 -8.13 -12.03 11.92
C ARG A 59 -8.63 -12.84 13.11
N ASP A 60 -9.62 -12.31 13.82
CA ASP A 60 -10.26 -12.99 14.96
C ASP A 60 -11.11 -14.21 14.55
N TYR A 61 -11.16 -14.54 13.25
CA TYR A 61 -12.00 -15.58 12.67
C TYR A 61 -11.37 -16.19 11.42
N GLU A 62 -11.76 -17.42 11.11
CA GLU A 62 -11.40 -18.09 9.86
C GLU A 62 -12.18 -17.48 8.68
N LEU A 63 -11.47 -17.13 7.61
CA LEU A 63 -12.10 -16.67 6.38
C LEU A 63 -13.03 -17.74 5.81
N SER A 64 -14.22 -17.34 5.38
CA SER A 64 -15.14 -18.24 4.68
C SER A 64 -16.02 -17.47 3.70
N GLY A 65 -16.55 -18.18 2.71
CA GLY A 65 -17.46 -17.62 1.71
C GLY A 65 -16.83 -16.44 0.96
N LEU A 66 -17.50 -15.29 1.00
CA LEU A 66 -17.09 -14.09 0.27
C LEU A 66 -15.69 -13.59 0.65
N GLU A 67 -15.33 -13.63 1.93
CA GLU A 67 -14.05 -13.09 2.40
C GLU A 67 -12.88 -13.99 1.98
N ASP A 68 -13.09 -15.31 1.96
CA ASP A 68 -12.11 -16.27 1.45
C ASP A 68 -11.90 -16.10 -0.06
N TYR A 69 -12.99 -15.94 -0.83
CA TYR A 69 -12.92 -15.62 -2.26
C TYR A 69 -12.11 -14.34 -2.53
N ILE A 70 -12.38 -13.26 -1.80
CA ILE A 70 -11.67 -11.99 -1.97
C ILE A 70 -10.18 -12.11 -1.60
N ALA A 71 -9.88 -12.67 -0.43
CA ALA A 71 -8.52 -12.70 0.08
C ALA A 71 -7.64 -13.69 -0.69
N ASN A 72 -8.16 -14.90 -0.95
CA ASN A 72 -7.36 -16.02 -1.45
C ASN A 72 -7.57 -16.28 -2.94
N GLU A 73 -8.79 -16.20 -3.47
CA GLU A 73 -9.03 -16.44 -4.90
C GLU A 73 -8.71 -15.20 -5.76
N LEU A 74 -9.09 -14.01 -5.31
CA LEU A 74 -8.75 -12.74 -5.98
C LEU A 74 -7.40 -12.18 -5.56
N GLY A 75 -6.83 -12.67 -4.44
CA GLY A 75 -5.51 -12.24 -3.95
C GLY A 75 -5.49 -10.85 -3.34
N TYR A 76 -6.62 -10.36 -2.84
CA TYR A 76 -6.71 -9.04 -2.19
C TYR A 76 -6.45 -9.17 -0.69
N GLY A 77 -5.19 -9.35 -0.32
CA GLY A 77 -4.72 -9.46 1.05
C GLY A 77 -5.03 -8.23 1.90
N GLU A 78 -5.23 -7.08 1.26
CA GLU A 78 -5.61 -5.83 1.91
C GLU A 78 -7.07 -5.69 2.32
N MET A 79 -7.88 -6.73 2.08
CA MET A 79 -9.22 -6.83 2.64
C MET A 79 -9.16 -7.01 4.16
N ALA A 80 -9.72 -6.03 4.88
CA ALA A 80 -9.79 -6.01 6.34
C ALA A 80 -11.04 -6.69 6.89
N SER A 81 -12.19 -6.46 6.27
CA SER A 81 -13.48 -6.97 6.76
C SER A 81 -14.56 -6.81 5.72
N CYS A 82 -15.54 -7.73 5.69
CA CYS A 82 -16.77 -7.55 4.93
C CYS A 82 -18.00 -7.44 5.85
N ALA A 83 -18.97 -6.61 5.46
CA ALA A 83 -20.23 -6.45 6.17
C ALA A 83 -21.20 -7.60 5.84
N GLY A 84 -21.69 -8.29 6.87
CA GLY A 84 -22.72 -9.33 6.73
C GLY A 84 -24.15 -8.81 6.52
N THR A 85 -24.34 -7.52 6.21
CA THR A 85 -25.65 -6.84 6.17
C THR A 85 -26.42 -7.02 4.85
N GLY A 86 -26.03 -7.98 4.00
CA GLY A 86 -26.69 -8.28 2.73
C GLY A 86 -26.32 -7.40 1.54
N LEU A 87 -25.66 -6.25 1.77
CA LEU A 87 -25.02 -5.45 0.70
C LEU A 87 -23.61 -5.94 0.38
N GLY A 88 -23.05 -6.82 1.22
CA GLY A 88 -21.74 -7.43 1.03
C GLY A 88 -20.61 -6.40 0.90
N LEU A 89 -20.70 -5.25 1.57
CA LEU A 89 -19.67 -4.20 1.46
C LEU A 89 -18.37 -4.67 2.09
N CYS A 90 -17.26 -4.52 1.40
CA CYS A 90 -15.94 -4.94 1.91
C CYS A 90 -15.03 -3.73 2.07
N ARG A 91 -14.25 -3.74 3.15
CA ARG A 91 -13.31 -2.68 3.52
C ARG A 91 -11.89 -3.16 3.22
N PHE A 92 -11.16 -2.34 2.48
CA PHE A 92 -9.76 -2.54 2.11
C PHE A 92 -8.91 -1.39 2.66
N GLU A 93 -7.69 -1.68 3.10
CA GLU A 93 -6.81 -0.71 3.71
C GLU A 93 -5.50 -0.54 2.95
N PHE A 94 -5.11 0.72 2.76
CA PHE A 94 -3.82 1.08 2.19
C PHE A 94 -3.09 2.06 3.09
N ALA A 95 -1.76 2.00 3.13
CA ALA A 95 -0.91 2.93 3.87
C ALA A 95 -0.18 3.90 2.94
N ALA A 96 -0.04 5.14 3.40
CA ALA A 96 0.90 6.11 2.88
C ALA A 96 2.21 6.05 3.67
N ALA A 97 3.31 6.52 3.07
CA ALA A 97 4.62 6.57 3.73
C ALA A 97 4.65 7.49 4.96
N ASP A 98 3.72 8.45 5.04
CA ASP A 98 3.57 9.38 6.17
C ASP A 98 2.63 8.87 7.27
N GLY A 99 2.26 7.58 7.22
CA GLY A 99 1.48 6.90 8.24
C GLY A 99 -0.04 7.10 8.13
N ARG A 100 -0.53 7.82 7.11
CA ARG A 100 -1.96 7.89 6.83
C ARG A 100 -2.47 6.57 6.28
N LYS A 101 -3.74 6.28 6.55
CA LYS A 101 -4.42 5.12 6.02
C LYS A 101 -5.52 5.55 5.04
N LEU A 102 -5.53 4.99 3.84
CA LEU A 102 -6.64 5.14 2.90
C LEU A 102 -7.57 3.93 3.06
N ILE A 103 -8.84 4.23 3.31
CA ILE A 103 -9.90 3.23 3.35
C ILE A 103 -10.61 3.21 2.02
N VAL A 104 -10.75 2.01 1.46
CA VAL A 104 -11.50 1.75 0.25
C VAL A 104 -12.64 0.80 0.58
N VAL A 105 -13.87 1.17 0.21
CA VAL A 105 -15.06 0.34 0.38
C VAL A 105 -15.56 -0.08 -0.98
N THR A 106 -15.82 -1.37 -1.17
CA THR A 106 -16.39 -1.93 -2.39
C THR A 106 -17.81 -2.48 -2.18
N ALA A 107 -18.52 -2.68 -3.28
CA ALA A 107 -19.78 -3.41 -3.38
C ALA A 107 -19.72 -4.48 -4.49
N ASN A 108 -20.78 -5.25 -4.68
CA ASN A 108 -20.91 -6.28 -5.73
C ASN A 108 -19.80 -7.35 -5.70
N ASN A 109 -19.30 -7.67 -4.50
CA ASN A 109 -18.09 -8.47 -4.33
C ASN A 109 -18.23 -9.96 -4.72
N GLU A 110 -19.44 -10.44 -4.98
CA GLU A 110 -19.70 -11.83 -5.43
C GLU A 110 -19.35 -12.07 -6.91
N GLN A 111 -19.13 -11.01 -7.69
CA GLN A 111 -18.77 -11.10 -9.11
C GLN A 111 -17.46 -10.34 -9.37
N GLU A 112 -17.57 -9.04 -9.63
CA GLU A 112 -16.46 -8.10 -9.79
C GLU A 112 -16.67 -6.97 -8.77
N PRO A 113 -15.83 -6.89 -7.73
CA PRO A 113 -15.87 -5.79 -6.76
C PRO A 113 -15.83 -4.43 -7.46
N THR A 114 -16.76 -3.53 -7.11
CA THR A 114 -16.76 -2.16 -7.62
C THR A 114 -16.64 -1.14 -6.49
N LEU A 115 -15.99 -0.01 -6.79
CA LEU A 115 -15.70 1.02 -5.80
C LEU A 115 -16.97 1.73 -5.32
N TYR A 116 -17.24 1.70 -4.02
CA TYR A 116 -18.40 2.35 -3.41
C TYR A 116 -18.05 3.69 -2.75
N ARG A 117 -16.96 3.75 -1.98
CA ARG A 117 -16.49 4.96 -1.28
C ARG A 117 -15.03 4.83 -0.88
N TRP A 118 -14.33 5.96 -0.72
CA TRP A 118 -12.98 6.01 -0.15
C TRP A 118 -12.74 7.27 0.68
N TRP A 119 -11.87 7.20 1.69
CA TRP A 119 -11.45 8.34 2.52
C TRP A 119 -10.11 8.06 3.20
N ILE A 120 -9.43 9.11 3.67
CA ILE A 120 -8.22 8.99 4.48
C ILE A 120 -8.59 9.05 5.96
N GLU A 121 -8.06 8.10 6.73
CA GLU A 121 -8.02 8.11 8.19
C GLU A 121 -6.63 8.53 8.67
N TRP A 122 -6.60 9.42 9.66
CA TRP A 122 -5.37 9.76 10.38
C TRP A 122 -5.18 8.74 11.49
N VAL A 123 -4.03 8.08 11.52
CA VAL A 123 -3.58 7.38 12.72
C VAL A 123 -3.14 8.49 13.68
N LEU A 124 -4.05 8.92 14.56
CA LEU A 124 -3.72 9.89 15.61
C LEU A 124 -2.62 9.28 16.48
N ASP A 125 -1.61 10.11 16.76
CA ASP A 125 -0.37 9.80 17.46
C ASP A 125 -0.53 8.76 18.59
N ASP A 126 0.07 7.57 18.43
CA ASP A 126 0.70 6.80 19.53
C ASP A 126 1.43 5.49 19.12
N GLU A 127 1.40 5.02 17.86
CA GLU A 127 2.42 4.06 17.39
C GLU A 127 2.89 4.35 15.96
N PRO A 128 4.20 4.56 15.73
CA PRO A 128 4.73 4.67 14.38
C PRO A 128 4.69 3.30 13.69
N ILE A 129 4.07 3.25 12.50
CA ILE A 129 4.05 2.09 11.59
C ILE A 129 5.46 1.57 11.27
N SER A 130 6.51 2.37 11.50
CA SER A 130 7.91 1.94 11.34
C SER A 130 8.31 0.75 12.22
N LEU A 131 7.58 0.43 13.29
CA LEU A 131 7.86 -0.74 14.13
C LEU A 131 7.29 -2.06 13.59
N ALA A 132 6.37 -2.03 12.62
CA ALA A 132 5.76 -3.23 12.05
C ALA A 132 6.51 -3.79 10.83
N VAL A 133 7.43 -3.01 10.23
CA VAL A 133 8.12 -3.38 8.98
C VAL A 133 9.56 -3.87 9.22
N GLU A 134 10.08 -3.80 10.44
CA GLU A 134 11.47 -4.21 10.78
C GLU A 134 11.58 -5.56 11.51
N LEU A 135 10.61 -6.47 11.34
CA LEU A 135 10.72 -7.86 11.82
C LEU A 135 10.74 -8.86 10.65
N ASP A 136 11.80 -8.82 9.85
CA ASP A 136 12.34 -9.95 9.09
C ASP A 136 13.87 -9.84 8.96
#